data_AF-A0A351F0Q3-F1
#
_entry.id   AF-A0A351F0Q3-F1
#
_cell.length_a   1.000
_cell.length_b   1.000
_cell.length_c   1.000
_cell.angle_alpha   90.00
_cell.angle_beta   90.00
_cell.angle_gamma   90.00
#
_symmetry.space_group_name_H-M   'P 1'
#
loop_
_entity.id
_entity.type
_entity.pdbx_description
1 polymer ?
#
loop_
_entity_poly.entity_id
_entity_poly.type
_entity_poly.pdbx_seq_one_letter_code
_entity_poly.pdbx_strand_id
1 'polypeptide(L)'
;EDLKTGERIHVFNTHFDHMGQLARLMSAKLIISKIEQMTNENDKVILMGDFNCNPSSEPIKEIKKHLKDGKDLSKNGLKGPEATFNGFDKEIENIGTIDHIFIRNFTVSSYKHITKKRKNKLQLSDHYPVLAVIGIR
;
A
#
# COMPACT_ATOMS: atom_id res chain seq x y z
N GLU A 1 2.73 0.03 -20.90
CA GLU A 1 3.29 -1.08 -21.68
C GLU A 1 4.65 -0.63 -22.17
N ASP A 2 5.67 -1.45 -21.99
CA ASP A 2 6.97 -1.22 -22.62
C ASP A 2 6.84 -1.47 -24.12
N LEU A 3 7.20 -0.47 -24.94
CA LEU A 3 6.99 -0.52 -26.39
C LEU A 3 7.94 -1.49 -27.12
N LYS A 4 8.97 -2.02 -26.44
CA LYS A 4 9.93 -2.96 -27.01
C LYS A 4 9.68 -4.39 -26.56
N THR A 5 9.36 -4.58 -25.27
CA THR A 5 9.18 -5.91 -24.68
C THR A 5 7.71 -6.31 -24.56
N GLY A 6 6.77 -5.36 -24.68
CA GLY A 6 5.35 -5.60 -24.45
C GLY A 6 5.00 -5.78 -22.97
N GLU A 7 5.97 -5.64 -22.05
CA GLU A 7 5.72 -5.83 -20.62
C GLU A 7 4.75 -4.78 -20.08
N ARG A 8 3.83 -5.20 -19.22
CA ARG A 8 2.82 -4.35 -18.59
C ARG A 8 3.02 -4.26 -17.09
N ILE A 9 2.85 -3.05 -16.57
CA ILE A 9 2.70 -2.80 -15.15
C ILE A 9 1.25 -2.41 -14.92
N HIS A 10 0.56 -3.19 -14.10
CA HIS A 10 -0.82 -2.93 -13.72
C HIS A 10 -0.83 -2.22 -12.37
N VAL A 11 -1.46 -1.06 -12.32
CA VAL A 11 -1.54 -0.25 -11.11
C VAL A 11 -3.00 -0.11 -10.71
N PHE A 12 -3.30 -0.57 -9.50
CA PHE A 12 -4.60 -0.46 -8.86
C PHE A 12 -4.46 0.48 -7.67
N ASN A 13 -5.37 1.44 -7.55
CA ASN A 13 -5.45 2.34 -6.41
C ASN A 13 -6.85 2.26 -5.81
N THR A 14 -6.96 2.25 -4.48
CA THR A 14 -8.25 2.14 -3.79
C THR A 14 -8.33 3.00 -2.53
N HIS A 15 -9.54 3.19 -2.04
CA HIS A 15 -9.82 3.77 -0.74
C HIS A 15 -10.99 2.98 -0.14
N PHE A 16 -10.74 2.23 0.93
CA PHE A 16 -11.74 1.39 1.58
C PHE A 16 -12.62 2.16 2.55
N ASP A 17 -13.83 1.64 2.78
CA ASP A 17 -14.75 2.24 3.75
C ASP A 17 -14.21 2.16 5.19
N HIS A 18 -14.36 3.24 5.94
CA HIS A 18 -13.85 3.37 7.31
C HIS A 18 -14.72 2.67 8.36
N MET A 19 -16.03 2.49 8.11
CA MET A 19 -16.97 1.93 9.08
C MET A 19 -17.23 0.42 8.89
N GLY A 20 -17.48 0.01 7.66
CA GLY A 20 -17.98 -1.31 7.29
C GLY A 20 -16.89 -2.38 7.25
N GLN A 21 -16.73 -3.13 8.33
CA GLN A 21 -15.79 -4.26 8.37
C GLN A 21 -16.04 -5.28 7.24
N LEU A 22 -17.31 -5.64 7.01
CA LEU A 22 -17.71 -6.53 5.91
C LEU A 22 -17.43 -5.91 4.54
N ALA A 23 -17.67 -4.60 4.39
CA ALA A 23 -17.40 -3.89 3.15
C ALA A 23 -15.92 -3.92 2.79
N ARG A 24 -15.02 -3.72 3.76
CA ARG A 24 -13.56 -3.84 3.55
C ARG A 24 -13.15 -5.25 3.13
N LEU A 25 -13.68 -6.29 3.79
CA LEU A 25 -13.36 -7.67 3.43
C LEU A 25 -13.84 -8.02 2.02
N MET A 26 -15.07 -7.63 1.68
CA MET A 26 -15.61 -7.87 0.34
C MET A 26 -14.89 -7.04 -0.72
N SER A 27 -14.45 -5.83 -0.40
CA SER A 27 -13.62 -5.00 -1.28
C SER A 27 -12.25 -5.63 -1.55
N ALA A 28 -11.61 -6.19 -0.53
CA ALA A 28 -10.36 -6.94 -0.68
C ALA A 28 -10.54 -8.16 -1.60
N LYS A 29 -11.60 -8.95 -1.41
CA LYS A 29 -11.91 -10.08 -2.30
C LYS A 29 -12.19 -9.64 -3.74
N LEU A 30 -12.98 -8.57 -3.90
CA LEU A 30 -13.32 -8.04 -5.22
C LEU A 30 -12.10 -7.54 -5.97
N ILE A 31 -11.21 -6.78 -5.32
CA ILE A 31 -10.04 -6.22 -6.00
C ILE A 31 -9.04 -7.31 -6.40
N ILE A 32 -8.86 -8.33 -5.55
CA ILE A 32 -8.06 -9.51 -5.91
C ILE A 32 -8.66 -10.24 -7.11
N SER A 33 -9.97 -10.51 -7.09
CA SER A 33 -10.66 -11.14 -8.23
C SER A 33 -10.50 -10.31 -9.51
N LYS A 34 -10.54 -8.98 -9.43
CA LYS A 34 -10.31 -8.11 -10.58
C LYS A 34 -8.86 -8.12 -11.07
N ILE A 35 -7.89 -8.16 -10.16
CA ILE A 35 -6.48 -8.33 -10.52
C ILE A 35 -6.31 -9.66 -11.28
N GLU A 36 -6.84 -10.77 -10.77
CA GLU A 36 -6.73 -12.09 -11.42
C GLU A 36 -7.44 -12.15 -12.78
N GLN A 37 -8.57 -11.44 -12.95
CA GLN A 37 -9.26 -11.34 -14.25
C GLN A 37 -8.48 -10.51 -15.28
N MET A 38 -7.69 -9.54 -14.83
CA MET A 38 -7.04 -8.55 -15.69
C MET A 38 -5.55 -8.80 -15.91
N THR A 39 -4.96 -9.77 -15.21
CA THR A 39 -3.51 -9.99 -15.17
C THR A 39 -3.18 -11.48 -15.11
N ASN A 40 -2.04 -11.85 -15.67
CA ASN A 40 -1.45 -13.18 -15.55
C ASN A 40 -0.47 -13.25 -14.38
N GLU A 41 -0.07 -14.47 -13.99
CA GLU A 41 0.86 -14.71 -12.87
C GLU A 41 2.20 -13.98 -13.04
N ASN A 42 2.69 -13.86 -14.28
CA ASN A 42 3.96 -13.20 -14.60
C ASN A 42 3.85 -11.67 -14.73
N ASP A 43 2.63 -11.12 -14.74
CA ASP A 43 2.44 -9.68 -14.85
C ASP A 43 2.87 -8.97 -13.57
N LYS A 44 3.39 -7.75 -13.77
CA LYS A 44 3.83 -6.88 -12.70
C LYS A 44 2.63 -6.10 -12.17
N VAL A 45 2.33 -6.25 -10.89
CA VAL A 45 1.13 -5.65 -10.26
C VAL A 45 1.54 -4.80 -9.07
N ILE A 46 0.92 -3.62 -8.98
CA ILE A 46 0.96 -2.73 -7.82
C ILE A 46 -0.49 -2.50 -7.40
N LEU A 47 -0.80 -2.76 -6.13
CA LEU A 47 -2.04 -2.37 -5.48
C LEU A 47 -1.69 -1.44 -4.33
N MET A 48 -2.16 -0.20 -4.36
CA MET A 48 -1.91 0.78 -3.32
C MET A 48 -3.18 1.52 -2.89
N GLY A 49 -3.09 2.24 -1.78
CA GLY A 49 -4.16 3.11 -1.31
C GLY A 49 -4.31 3.14 0.20
N ASP A 50 -5.39 3.78 0.63
CA ASP A 50 -5.86 3.79 2.01
C ASP A 50 -6.86 2.63 2.22
N PHE A 51 -6.47 1.65 3.02
CA PHE A 51 -7.28 0.47 3.27
C PHE A 51 -8.18 0.62 4.50
N ASN A 52 -8.06 1.71 5.27
CA ASN A 52 -8.82 1.96 6.50
C ASN A 52 -8.87 0.74 7.45
N CYS A 53 -7.80 -0.05 7.49
CA CYS A 53 -7.73 -1.22 8.35
C CYS A 53 -6.30 -1.57 8.75
N ASN A 54 -6.16 -2.15 9.94
CA ASN A 54 -4.87 -2.51 10.50
C ASN A 54 -4.21 -3.66 9.71
N PRO A 55 -2.86 -3.78 9.74
CA PRO A 55 -2.13 -4.79 8.97
C PRO A 55 -2.45 -6.25 9.33
N SER A 56 -2.98 -6.47 10.54
CA SER A 56 -3.40 -7.77 11.05
C SER A 56 -4.87 -8.12 10.77
N SER A 57 -5.62 -7.23 10.11
CA SER A 57 -7.04 -7.41 9.81
C SER A 57 -7.28 -8.39 8.65
N GLU A 58 -8.47 -8.99 8.61
CA GLU A 58 -8.86 -9.95 7.58
C GLU A 58 -8.76 -9.43 6.12
N PRO A 59 -9.15 -8.17 5.79
CA PRO A 59 -8.96 -7.63 4.44
C PRO A 59 -7.50 -7.61 4.00
N ILE A 60 -6.57 -7.25 4.90
CA ILE A 60 -5.14 -7.23 4.60
C ILE A 60 -4.59 -8.66 4.46
N LYS A 61 -5.00 -9.58 5.34
CA LYS A 61 -4.64 -11.01 5.20
C LYS A 61 -5.13 -11.59 3.88
N GLU A 62 -6.33 -11.24 3.43
CA GLU A 62 -6.87 -11.67 2.15
C GLU A 62 -6.00 -11.20 0.99
N ILE A 63 -5.62 -9.92 0.95
CA ILE A 63 -4.73 -9.36 -0.08
C ILE A 63 -3.37 -10.06 -0.05
N LYS A 64 -2.80 -10.30 1.14
CA LYS A 64 -1.48 -10.93 1.34
C LYS A 64 -1.39 -12.39 0.87
N LYS A 65 -2.51 -13.06 0.59
CA LYS A 65 -2.52 -14.39 -0.05
C LYS A 65 -2.03 -14.34 -1.50
N HIS A 66 -2.24 -13.23 -2.19
CA HIS A 66 -1.98 -13.08 -3.64
C HIS A 66 -0.86 -12.09 -3.94
N LEU A 67 -0.70 -11.06 -3.10
CA LEU A 67 0.32 -10.01 -3.24
C LEU A 67 1.22 -9.95 -2.00
N LYS A 68 2.38 -9.30 -2.13
CA LYS A 68 3.29 -9.08 -1.00
C LYS A 68 3.27 -7.61 -0.61
N ASP A 69 3.27 -7.31 0.69
CA ASP A 69 3.43 -5.94 1.16
C ASP A 69 4.85 -5.46 0.86
N GLY A 70 4.99 -4.30 0.21
CA GLY A 70 6.28 -3.73 -0.12
C GLY A 70 7.14 -3.47 1.12
N LYS A 71 6.49 -3.21 2.27
CA LYS A 71 7.18 -3.08 3.57
C LYS A 71 7.92 -4.38 3.92
N ASP A 72 7.26 -5.52 3.77
CA ASP A 72 7.80 -6.85 4.11
C ASP A 72 8.92 -7.28 3.15
N LEU A 73 8.96 -6.73 1.93
CA LEU A 73 9.97 -7.03 0.90
C LEU A 73 11.16 -6.05 0.88
N SER A 74 11.08 -4.95 1.62
CA SER A 74 12.12 -3.92 1.62
C SER A 74 13.43 -4.46 2.20
N LYS A 75 14.52 -4.46 1.41
CA LYS A 75 15.85 -4.90 1.85
C LYS A 75 16.39 -4.15 3.07
N ASN A 76 15.98 -2.89 3.25
CA ASN A 76 16.44 -2.02 4.33
C ASN A 76 15.35 -1.78 5.39
N GLY A 77 14.30 -2.60 5.40
CA GLY A 77 13.13 -2.41 6.25
C GLY A 77 12.37 -1.11 5.96
N LEU A 78 11.49 -0.73 6.88
CA LEU A 78 10.76 0.53 6.87
C LEU A 78 11.65 1.68 7.36
N LYS A 79 11.68 2.79 6.61
CA LYS A 79 12.24 4.07 7.07
C LYS A 79 11.12 5.02 7.52
N GLY A 80 11.24 5.56 8.72
CA GLY A 80 10.20 6.43 9.31
C GLY A 80 9.33 5.69 10.33
N PRO A 81 8.24 6.30 10.79
CA PRO A 81 7.34 5.68 11.77
C PRO A 81 6.53 4.55 11.15
N GLU A 82 6.06 3.63 11.99
CA GLU A 82 5.10 2.58 11.60
C GLU A 82 3.75 3.16 11.13
N ALA A 83 3.29 4.21 11.80
CA ALA A 83 2.04 4.88 11.47
C ALA A 83 2.09 5.53 10.08
N THR A 84 0.97 5.42 9.35
CA THR A 84 0.72 6.20 8.13
C THR A 84 -0.34 7.27 8.35
N PHE A 85 -1.17 7.16 9.39
CA PHE A 85 -2.14 8.19 9.77
C PHE A 85 -1.61 9.06 10.90
N ASN A 86 -1.89 10.37 10.84
CA ASN A 86 -1.53 11.36 11.85
C ASN A 86 -2.69 12.30 12.22
N GLY A 87 -3.82 12.29 11.49
CA GLY A 87 -5.02 13.07 11.84
C GLY A 87 -4.81 14.59 11.97
N PHE A 88 -3.75 15.13 11.35
CA PHE A 88 -3.22 16.49 11.55
C PHE A 88 -2.69 16.81 12.96
N ASP A 89 -2.72 15.84 13.88
CA ASP A 89 -2.33 16.04 15.26
C ASP A 89 -0.87 15.61 15.53
N LYS A 90 -0.27 16.16 16.57
CA LYS A 90 1.05 15.77 17.10
C LYS A 90 0.93 14.75 18.23
N GLU A 91 -0.25 14.59 18.82
CA GLU A 91 -0.48 13.77 20.03
C GLU A 91 -1.28 12.49 19.77
N ILE A 92 -1.72 12.23 18.54
CA ILE A 92 -2.34 10.94 18.19
C ILE A 92 -1.27 9.85 18.27
N GLU A 93 -1.29 9.11 19.38
CA GLU A 93 -0.62 7.83 19.49
C GLU A 93 -1.37 6.78 18.66
N ASN A 94 -0.68 6.20 17.68
CA ASN A 94 -0.92 4.85 17.16
C ASN A 94 -2.30 4.56 16.53
N ILE A 95 -2.71 5.33 15.52
CA ILE A 95 -3.46 4.72 14.42
C ILE A 95 -2.38 4.13 13.50
N GLY A 96 -2.27 2.80 13.46
CA GLY A 96 -1.16 2.09 12.82
C GLY A 96 -1.01 2.32 11.31
N THR A 97 -0.36 1.40 10.61
CA THR A 97 -0.32 1.44 9.13
C THR A 97 -1.71 1.10 8.58
N ILE A 98 -2.35 2.05 7.90
CA ILE A 98 -3.60 1.83 7.14
C ILE A 98 -3.42 2.08 5.64
N ASP A 99 -2.32 2.73 5.26
CA ASP A 99 -1.93 2.97 3.88
C ASP A 99 -0.86 1.94 3.47
N HIS A 100 -1.10 1.21 2.37
CA HIS A 100 -0.22 0.12 1.94
C HIS A 100 0.15 0.22 0.47
N ILE A 101 1.30 -0.34 0.11
CA ILE A 101 1.67 -0.64 -1.28
C ILE A 101 1.98 -2.14 -1.36
N PHE A 102 1.05 -2.91 -1.92
CA PHE A 102 1.21 -4.32 -2.25
C PHE A 102 1.75 -4.49 -3.67
N ILE A 103 2.58 -5.51 -3.87
CA ILE A 103 3.26 -5.76 -5.14
C ILE A 103 3.31 -7.24 -5.52
N ARG A 104 3.42 -7.50 -6.83
CA ARG A 104 3.76 -8.80 -7.43
C ARG A 104 4.81 -8.60 -8.52
N ASN A 105 5.80 -9.50 -8.59
CA ASN A 105 6.89 -9.50 -9.58
C ASN A 105 7.77 -8.24 -9.59
N PHE A 106 8.02 -7.66 -8.42
CA PHE A 106 8.96 -6.57 -8.20
C PHE A 106 9.97 -6.90 -7.09
N THR A 107 11.11 -6.22 -7.12
CA THR A 107 11.99 -6.10 -5.94
C THR A 107 11.74 -4.77 -5.24
N VAL A 108 11.96 -4.69 -3.92
CA VAL A 108 11.85 -3.45 -3.16
C VAL A 108 13.20 -3.08 -2.55
N SER A 109 13.75 -1.97 -3.00
CA SER A 109 15.04 -1.45 -2.52
C SER A 109 14.89 -0.60 -1.26
N SER A 110 13.78 0.14 -1.15
CA SER A 110 13.44 0.92 0.03
C SER A 110 11.95 1.14 0.15
N TYR A 111 11.48 1.23 1.40
CA TYR A 111 10.11 1.57 1.76
C TYR A 111 10.14 2.61 2.88
N LYS A 112 9.38 3.71 2.73
CA LYS A 112 9.47 4.87 3.63
C LYS A 112 8.11 5.52 3.85
N HIS A 113 7.82 5.89 5.10
CA HIS A 113 6.74 6.82 5.43
C HIS A 113 7.34 8.23 5.56
N ILE A 114 6.86 9.18 4.77
CA ILE A 114 7.43 10.53 4.67
C ILE A 114 6.77 11.45 5.69
N THR A 115 7.51 11.82 6.74
CA THR A 115 7.03 12.69 7.83
C THR A 115 7.42 14.17 7.66
N LYS A 116 7.76 14.58 6.43
CA LYS A 116 8.18 15.96 6.15
C LYS A 116 7.01 16.93 6.43
N LYS A 117 7.27 17.99 7.17
CA LYS A 117 6.31 19.04 7.52
C LYS A 117 6.47 20.28 6.64
N ARG A 118 5.45 21.14 6.63
CA ARG A 118 5.51 22.49 6.05
C ARG A 118 6.50 23.36 6.82
N LYS A 119 6.92 24.50 6.24
CA LYS A 119 7.80 25.47 6.91
C LYS A 119 7.24 25.97 8.25
N ASN A 120 5.91 26.08 8.38
CA ASN A 120 5.21 26.47 9.60
C ASN A 120 4.96 25.30 10.59
N LYS A 121 5.63 24.15 10.39
CA LYS A 121 5.53 22.93 11.23
C LYS A 121 4.17 22.22 11.19
N LEU A 122 3.24 22.62 10.33
CA LEU A 122 2.00 21.87 10.09
C LEU A 122 2.26 20.63 9.22
N GLN A 123 1.42 19.60 9.41
CA GLN A 123 1.44 18.40 8.58
C GLN A 123 1.07 18.73 7.13
N LEU A 124 1.54 17.91 6.18
CA LEU A 124 1.20 18.07 4.77
C LEU A 124 -0.23 17.58 4.49
N SER A 125 -0.58 16.43 5.09
CA SER A 125 -1.88 15.76 5.16
C SER A 125 -1.98 15.08 6.52
N ASP A 126 -3.19 14.72 6.92
CA ASP A 126 -3.53 13.76 7.97
C ASP A 126 -2.98 12.35 7.72
N HIS A 127 -2.44 12.06 6.53
CA HIS A 127 -1.65 10.86 6.25
C HIS A 127 -0.21 11.21 5.87
N TYR A 128 0.71 10.34 6.25
CA TYR A 128 2.10 10.33 5.78
C TYR A 128 2.16 9.59 4.44
N PRO A 129 2.72 10.19 3.38
CA PRO A 129 2.92 9.49 2.12
C PRO A 129 3.78 8.25 2.29
N VAL A 130 3.31 7.14 1.73
CA VAL A 130 4.06 5.88 1.62
C VAL A 130 4.84 5.88 0.31
N LEU A 131 6.16 5.73 0.39
CA LEU A 131 7.07 5.72 -0.75
C LEU A 131 7.80 4.38 -0.84
N ALA A 132 7.67 3.70 -1.97
CA ALA A 132 8.45 2.50 -2.30
C ALA A 132 9.33 2.76 -3.53
N VAL A 133 10.57 2.30 -3.49
CA VAL A 133 11.47 2.28 -4.65
C VAL A 133 11.60 0.83 -5.11
N ILE A 134 10.96 0.54 -6.25
CA ILE A 134 10.81 -0.81 -6.78
C ILE A 134 11.66 -1.02 -8.03
N GLY A 135 12.15 -2.24 -8.21
CA GLY A 135 12.92 -2.66 -9.38
C GLY A 135 12.23 -3.78 -10.14
N ILE A 136 12.24 -3.66 -11.47
CA ILE A 136 11.83 -4.71 -12.41
C ILE A 136 12.98 -5.72 -12.46
N ARG A 137 12.68 -7.00 -12.26
CA ARG A 137 13.61 -8.10 -12.55
C ARG A 137 13.57 -8.46 -14.01
#